data_AF-A0A957UHN5-F1
#
_entry.id   AF-A0A957UHN5-F1
#
_cell.length_a   1.000
_cell.length_b   1.000
_cell.length_c   1.000
_cell.angle_alpha   90.00
_cell.angle_beta   90.00
_cell.angle_gamma   90.00
#
_symmetry.space_group_name_H-M   'P 1'
#
loop_
_entity.id
_entity.type
_entity.pdbx_description
1 polymer ?
#
loop_
_entity_poly.entity_id
_entity_poly.type
_entity_poly.pdbx_seq_one_letter_code
_entity_poly.pdbx_strand_id
1 'polypeptide(L)'
;MSSPILNLLTDLQQSKIEFWVEDNKLRLRGNRGALSAALQAQLQKHKDEIIQILQKSARPGAQNHNIVPPITAVQRTQELPLSFAQQRLWFIDRFEGPSPTYNIPLTLRLEGALNTKALQQALNEIVARHEVLRTTFPSVNGQASQHICPTLQAPLHMVELQDLTIEERCQRLQSHLHESARHTFDLAKGPLIKATLYRLSATEHIFLLNQHHIISDGWSLGVLLEELSVLYQAFKADLPSPLPSLKIQYADFAIWQRGWLQGEVLAHQLDYWRSQLADAPTMLTLPTDHPRPPVQSFKGNTFSFVLDPNLVAELKQLSQTQGASLFMTLYAGFAILLARYSGQDDIVIGSPIANRHYQALEPLLGFFVNTLALRVDLAGQPTFAALLNQVRQTTLDAYSHQDIPFEQLVAELNIPRNLSHTPLFQVMIAFHNITTNSGAASNGASKNGASKNGASKNGASNSRRIGDLQVSPVEFEGDIAHFDLTLDVYEQAGQLRASLGYNTDLFEATTIERMAGHLQTLLASIVANPNQAIGDLQMLSAGERRQLLMDWNNTQANEPIDGRLHRLFEEQAARTPNAIALVLP
;
A
#
# COMPACT_ATOMS: atom_id res chain seq x y z
N MET A 1 -29.08 -6.19 -23.68
CA MET A 1 -28.54 -6.14 -25.06
C MET A 1 -28.53 -7.55 -25.62
N SER A 2 -28.85 -7.74 -26.90
CA SER A 2 -28.80 -9.06 -27.54
C SER A 2 -27.35 -9.58 -27.57
N SER A 3 -27.14 -10.78 -27.02
CA SER A 3 -25.84 -11.49 -26.90
C SER A 3 -24.91 -11.41 -28.13
N PRO A 4 -25.39 -11.45 -29.39
CA PRO A 4 -24.51 -11.45 -30.56
C PRO A 4 -23.74 -10.15 -30.82
N ILE A 5 -24.32 -8.99 -30.50
CA ILE A 5 -23.70 -7.69 -30.78
C ILE A 5 -22.60 -7.40 -29.74
N LEU A 6 -22.82 -7.79 -28.49
CA LEU A 6 -21.82 -7.60 -27.44
C LEU A 6 -20.56 -8.43 -27.71
N ASN A 7 -20.73 -9.67 -28.18
CA ASN A 7 -19.62 -10.53 -28.61
C ASN A 7 -18.88 -9.89 -29.79
N LEU A 8 -19.59 -9.35 -30.79
CA LEU A 8 -18.98 -8.67 -31.92
C LEU A 8 -18.18 -7.41 -31.54
N LEU A 9 -18.68 -6.60 -30.58
CA LEU A 9 -17.95 -5.44 -30.07
C LEU A 9 -16.72 -5.85 -29.25
N THR A 10 -16.81 -6.97 -28.53
CA THR A 10 -15.69 -7.57 -27.78
C THR A 10 -14.62 -8.09 -28.73
N ASP A 11 -15.01 -8.79 -29.81
CA ASP A 11 -14.09 -9.30 -30.83
C ASP A 11 -13.34 -8.18 -31.55
N LEU A 12 -14.00 -7.04 -31.80
CA LEU A 12 -13.37 -5.82 -32.33
C LEU A 12 -12.30 -5.27 -31.37
N GLN A 13 -12.60 -5.19 -30.07
CA GLN A 13 -11.65 -4.71 -29.06
C GLN A 13 -10.45 -5.67 -28.90
N GLN A 14 -10.71 -6.99 -28.86
CA GLN A 14 -9.66 -8.01 -28.78
C GLN A 14 -8.74 -7.97 -30.01
N SER A 15 -9.29 -7.62 -31.18
CA SER A 15 -8.54 -7.44 -32.43
C SER A 15 -7.80 -6.09 -32.52
N LYS A 16 -7.83 -5.27 -31.45
CA LYS A 16 -7.26 -3.91 -31.39
C LYS A 16 -7.79 -3.00 -32.49
N ILE A 17 -9.08 -3.12 -32.81
CA ILE A 17 -9.77 -2.26 -33.76
C ILE A 17 -10.58 -1.24 -32.96
N GLU A 18 -10.18 0.02 -33.02
CA GLU A 18 -10.97 1.15 -32.54
C GLU A 18 -12.18 1.35 -33.45
N PHE A 19 -13.34 1.67 -32.87
CA PHE A 19 -14.57 1.92 -33.64
C PHE A 19 -15.36 3.07 -33.03
N TRP A 20 -15.95 3.91 -33.88
CA TRP A 20 -16.77 5.05 -33.47
C TRP A 20 -17.82 5.38 -34.53
N VAL A 21 -18.78 6.25 -34.20
CA VAL A 21 -19.74 6.78 -35.17
C VAL A 21 -19.38 8.23 -35.48
N GLU A 22 -19.28 8.55 -36.77
CA GLU A 22 -19.06 9.89 -37.28
C GLU A 22 -19.98 10.10 -38.48
N ASP A 23 -20.73 11.20 -38.53
CA ASP A 23 -21.71 11.49 -39.59
C ASP A 23 -22.67 10.34 -39.90
N ASN A 24 -23.18 9.69 -38.86
CA ASN A 24 -24.07 8.52 -38.97
C ASN A 24 -23.44 7.31 -39.70
N LYS A 25 -22.10 7.21 -39.71
CA LYS A 25 -21.35 6.11 -40.29
C LYS A 25 -20.45 5.48 -39.24
N LEU A 26 -20.48 4.15 -39.16
CA LEU A 26 -19.52 3.38 -38.36
C LEU A 26 -18.13 3.49 -38.99
N ARG A 27 -17.18 4.00 -38.22
CA ARG A 27 -15.76 4.13 -38.55
C ARG A 27 -14.97 3.10 -37.76
N LEU A 28 -13.90 2.59 -38.37
CA LEU A 28 -13.01 1.59 -37.80
C LEU A 28 -11.57 2.03 -38.03
N ARG A 29 -10.70 1.88 -37.04
CA ARG A 29 -9.25 2.11 -37.13
C ARG A 29 -8.51 0.94 -36.50
N GLY A 30 -7.57 0.37 -37.23
CA GLY A 30 -6.77 -0.76 -36.75
C GLY A 30 -5.63 -1.09 -37.69
N ASN A 31 -4.79 -2.06 -37.30
CA ASN A 31 -3.66 -2.51 -38.11
C ASN A 31 -4.12 -3.14 -39.44
N ARG A 32 -3.29 -3.01 -40.49
CA ARG A 32 -3.58 -3.57 -41.81
C ARG A 32 -3.72 -5.10 -41.70
N GLY A 33 -4.91 -5.64 -41.97
CA GLY A 33 -5.22 -7.07 -41.85
C GLY A 33 -5.86 -7.50 -40.51
N ALA A 34 -6.08 -6.58 -39.56
CA ALA A 34 -6.78 -6.87 -38.31
C ALA A 34 -8.27 -7.20 -38.52
N LEU A 35 -8.87 -6.69 -39.60
CA LEU A 35 -10.26 -6.96 -39.94
C LEU A 35 -10.37 -8.24 -40.79
N SER A 36 -10.74 -9.35 -40.16
CA SER A 36 -10.99 -10.61 -40.87
C SER A 36 -12.25 -10.53 -41.73
N ALA A 37 -12.33 -11.32 -42.81
CA ALA A 37 -13.51 -11.38 -43.69
C ALA A 37 -14.79 -11.78 -42.92
N ALA A 38 -14.67 -12.63 -41.90
CA ALA A 38 -15.76 -13.03 -41.02
C ALA A 38 -16.26 -11.86 -40.15
N LEU A 39 -15.33 -11.09 -39.57
CA LEU A 39 -15.67 -9.92 -38.75
C LEU A 39 -16.30 -8.82 -39.61
N GLN A 40 -15.79 -8.60 -40.83
CA GLN A 40 -16.35 -7.65 -41.78
C GLN A 40 -17.79 -7.99 -42.18
N ALA A 41 -18.10 -9.27 -42.41
CA ALA A 41 -19.46 -9.74 -42.72
C ALA A 41 -20.42 -9.53 -41.54
N GLN A 42 -19.98 -9.78 -40.31
CA GLN A 42 -20.79 -9.52 -39.10
C GLN A 42 -21.02 -8.03 -38.87
N LEU A 43 -20.01 -7.18 -39.10
CA LEU A 43 -20.14 -5.72 -39.01
C LEU A 43 -21.09 -5.15 -40.05
N GLN A 44 -21.10 -5.67 -41.27
CA GLN A 44 -22.09 -5.29 -42.28
C GLN A 44 -23.49 -5.71 -41.87
N LYS A 45 -23.65 -6.92 -41.31
CA LYS A 45 -24.95 -7.46 -40.89
C LYS A 45 -25.58 -6.68 -39.73
N HIS A 46 -24.79 -6.23 -38.77
CA HIS A 46 -25.27 -5.52 -37.56
C HIS A 46 -24.98 -4.01 -37.58
N LYS A 47 -24.58 -3.45 -38.72
CA LYS A 47 -24.13 -2.05 -38.85
C LYS A 47 -25.10 -1.04 -38.23
N ASP A 48 -26.38 -1.13 -38.59
CA ASP A 48 -27.38 -0.15 -38.17
C ASP A 48 -27.71 -0.26 -36.67
N GLU A 49 -27.72 -1.48 -36.12
CA GLU A 49 -27.87 -1.70 -34.68
C GLU A 49 -26.66 -1.18 -33.90
N ILE A 50 -25.45 -1.41 -34.40
CA ILE A 50 -24.21 -0.89 -33.79
C ILE A 50 -24.21 0.64 -33.80
N ILE A 51 -24.57 1.26 -34.92
CA ILE A 51 -24.69 2.72 -35.03
C ILE A 51 -25.73 3.23 -34.03
N GLN A 52 -26.90 2.61 -33.94
CA GLN A 52 -27.93 2.99 -32.96
C GLN A 52 -27.47 2.81 -31.51
N ILE A 53 -26.73 1.75 -31.19
CA ILE A 53 -26.18 1.52 -29.84
C ILE A 53 -25.16 2.60 -29.50
N LEU A 54 -24.20 2.86 -30.39
CA LEU A 54 -23.17 3.88 -30.18
C LEU A 54 -23.77 5.30 -30.12
N GLN A 55 -24.84 5.57 -30.87
CA GLN A 55 -25.58 6.84 -30.80
C GLN A 55 -26.49 6.95 -29.57
N LYS A 56 -27.10 5.87 -29.09
CA LYS A 56 -27.84 5.87 -27.82
C LYS A 56 -26.89 6.05 -26.62
N SER A 57 -25.65 5.58 -26.76
CA SER A 57 -24.56 5.82 -25.80
C SER A 57 -24.05 7.27 -25.85
N ALA A 58 -24.11 7.91 -27.03
CA ALA A 58 -23.74 9.29 -27.26
C ALA A 58 -24.98 10.20 -27.35
N ARG A 59 -25.54 10.61 -26.21
CA ARG A 59 -26.62 11.62 -26.19
C ARG A 59 -26.13 12.93 -26.85
N PRO A 60 -26.90 13.53 -27.78
CA PRO A 60 -26.54 14.79 -28.42
C PRO A 60 -26.65 15.92 -27.39
N GLY A 61 -25.50 16.42 -26.95
CA GLY A 61 -25.36 17.44 -25.89
C GLY A 61 -24.11 17.23 -25.02
N ALA A 62 -23.56 16.02 -24.96
CA ALA A 62 -22.27 15.76 -24.34
C ALA A 62 -21.14 16.02 -25.35
N GLN A 63 -20.72 17.27 -25.49
CA GLN A 63 -19.36 17.54 -25.98
C GLN A 63 -18.38 16.84 -25.03
N ASN A 64 -17.42 16.09 -25.56
CA ASN A 64 -16.25 15.47 -24.92
C ASN A 64 -15.90 15.93 -23.48
N HIS A 65 -16.59 15.43 -22.45
CA HIS A 65 -16.28 15.71 -21.04
C HIS A 65 -15.23 14.78 -20.41
N ASN A 66 -14.70 13.81 -21.18
CA ASN A 66 -13.70 12.84 -20.71
C ASN A 66 -12.30 13.02 -21.31
N ILE A 67 -11.99 14.16 -21.95
CA ILE A 67 -10.62 14.42 -22.38
C ILE A 67 -9.87 15.04 -21.21
N VAL A 68 -9.11 14.18 -20.51
CA VAL A 68 -8.10 14.63 -19.58
C VAL A 68 -7.09 15.50 -20.35
N PRO A 69 -6.88 16.78 -19.97
CA PRO A 69 -5.93 17.64 -20.66
C PRO A 69 -4.50 17.14 -20.47
N PRO A 70 -3.58 17.34 -21.43
CA PRO A 70 -2.18 16.95 -21.24
C PRO A 70 -1.52 17.80 -20.14
N ILE A 71 -0.62 17.17 -19.38
CA ILE A 71 0.23 17.88 -18.41
C ILE A 71 1.34 18.59 -19.18
N THR A 72 1.42 19.91 -19.05
CA THR A 72 2.40 20.75 -19.75
C THR A 72 3.25 21.54 -18.77
N ALA A 73 4.48 21.84 -19.16
CA ALA A 73 5.36 22.68 -18.36
C ALA A 73 4.83 24.12 -18.28
N VAL A 74 4.80 24.67 -17.08
CA VAL A 74 4.38 26.05 -16.81
C VAL A 74 5.57 26.96 -16.48
N GLN A 75 5.40 28.28 -16.62
CA GLN A 75 6.45 29.21 -16.21
C GLN A 75 6.55 29.30 -14.68
N ARG A 76 7.78 29.35 -14.14
CA ARG A 76 8.05 29.45 -12.68
C ARG A 76 7.92 30.88 -12.13
N THR A 77 7.34 31.80 -12.90
CA THR A 77 7.14 33.21 -12.54
C THR A 77 5.77 33.48 -11.89
N GLN A 78 4.85 32.51 -11.98
CA GLN A 78 3.53 32.57 -11.35
C GLN A 78 3.55 31.92 -9.96
N GLU A 79 2.50 32.19 -9.17
CA GLU A 79 2.29 31.50 -7.90
C GLU A 79 2.06 30.00 -8.15
N LEU A 80 2.77 29.14 -7.43
CA LEU A 80 2.75 27.70 -7.61
C LEU A 80 1.89 27.07 -6.50
N PRO A 81 0.64 26.69 -6.76
CA PRO A 81 -0.21 26.06 -5.76
C PRO A 81 0.33 24.68 -5.40
N LEU A 82 0.07 24.22 -4.18
CA LEU A 82 0.29 22.83 -3.80
C LEU A 82 -0.71 21.92 -4.53
N SER A 83 -0.32 20.68 -4.81
CA SER A 83 -1.30 19.63 -5.13
C SER A 83 -2.27 19.47 -3.95
N PHE A 84 -3.42 18.85 -4.17
CA PHE A 84 -4.37 18.65 -3.07
C PHE A 84 -3.77 17.83 -1.92
N ALA A 85 -3.01 16.77 -2.27
CA ALA A 85 -2.33 15.91 -1.32
C ALA A 85 -1.24 16.66 -0.53
N GLN A 86 -0.44 17.50 -1.20
CA GLN A 86 0.53 18.35 -0.51
C GLN A 86 -0.15 19.37 0.41
N GLN A 87 -1.25 19.98 -0.03
CA GLN A 87 -1.99 20.96 0.79
C GLN A 87 -2.50 20.32 2.09
N ARG A 88 -2.88 19.04 2.06
CA ARG A 88 -3.25 18.29 3.26
C ARG A 88 -2.10 18.16 4.24
N LEU A 89 -0.95 17.64 3.80
CA LEU A 89 0.21 17.45 4.68
C LEU A 89 0.67 18.79 5.25
N TRP A 90 0.63 19.85 4.46
CA TRP A 90 0.88 21.21 4.94
C TRP A 90 -0.12 21.65 6.01
N PHE A 91 -1.42 21.38 5.84
CA PHE A 91 -2.43 21.69 6.86
C PHE A 91 -2.18 20.93 8.17
N ILE A 92 -1.84 19.64 8.08
CA ILE A 92 -1.53 18.81 9.27
C ILE A 92 -0.32 19.37 10.01
N ASP A 93 0.78 19.66 9.29
CA ASP A 93 1.98 20.28 9.86
C ASP A 93 1.68 21.62 10.55
N ARG A 94 0.79 22.44 9.97
CA ARG A 94 0.35 23.71 10.58
C ARG A 94 -0.53 23.51 11.83
N PHE A 95 -1.26 22.41 11.90
CA PHE A 95 -2.17 22.11 13.00
C PHE A 95 -1.46 21.43 14.18
N GLU A 96 -0.61 20.44 13.89
CA GLU A 96 0.13 19.65 14.90
C GLU A 96 1.47 20.30 15.29
N GLY A 97 2.01 21.17 14.43
CA GLY A 97 3.38 21.64 14.51
C GLY A 97 4.37 20.67 13.84
N PRO A 98 5.68 21.00 13.81
CA PRO A 98 6.69 20.14 13.22
C PRO A 98 6.69 18.76 13.88
N SER A 99 6.48 17.72 13.09
CA SER A 99 6.30 16.35 13.56
C SER A 99 7.07 15.35 12.68
N PRO A 100 7.64 14.28 13.25
CA PRO A 100 8.28 13.22 12.48
C PRO A 100 7.29 12.27 11.78
N THR A 101 5.97 12.41 12.03
CA THR A 101 4.94 11.46 11.56
C THR A 101 5.05 11.18 10.07
N TYR A 102 5.32 12.18 9.23
CA TYR A 102 5.41 12.03 7.77
C TYR A 102 6.84 11.97 7.24
N ASN A 103 7.76 11.41 8.02
CA ASN A 103 9.09 11.06 7.53
C ASN A 103 9.07 9.74 6.77
N ILE A 104 9.87 9.65 5.71
CA ILE A 104 10.09 8.43 4.92
C ILE A 104 11.59 8.06 4.95
N PRO A 105 12.07 7.42 6.02
CA PRO A 105 13.47 6.99 6.11
C PRO A 105 13.73 5.77 5.21
N LEU A 106 14.77 5.86 4.40
CA LEU A 106 15.34 4.76 3.61
C LEU A 106 16.73 4.43 4.15
N THR A 107 16.91 3.24 4.71
CA THR A 107 18.20 2.76 5.22
C THR A 107 18.72 1.61 4.38
N LEU A 108 19.91 1.79 3.81
CA LEU A 108 20.58 0.82 2.95
C LEU A 108 21.95 0.47 3.51
N ARG A 109 22.27 -0.81 3.52
CA ARG A 109 23.63 -1.31 3.69
C ARG A 109 24.31 -1.32 2.32
N LEU A 110 25.48 -0.70 2.24
CA LEU A 110 26.31 -0.63 1.04
C LEU A 110 27.63 -1.40 1.30
N GLU A 111 27.83 -2.46 0.53
CA GLU A 111 29.01 -3.32 0.61
C GLU A 111 29.88 -3.16 -0.64
N GLY A 112 31.14 -2.78 -0.44
CA GLY A 112 32.13 -2.51 -1.48
C GLY A 112 32.92 -1.22 -1.23
N ALA A 113 33.89 -0.94 -2.10
CA ALA A 113 34.70 0.28 -2.04
C ALA A 113 33.89 1.48 -2.55
N LEU A 114 33.19 2.14 -1.62
CA LEU A 114 32.34 3.29 -1.90
C LEU A 114 33.17 4.52 -2.29
N ASN A 115 32.83 5.13 -3.43
CA ASN A 115 33.33 6.46 -3.79
C ASN A 115 32.37 7.52 -3.24
N THR A 116 32.69 8.11 -2.09
CA THR A 116 31.83 9.10 -1.42
C THR A 116 31.62 10.38 -2.23
N LYS A 117 32.60 10.79 -3.04
CA LYS A 117 32.48 11.95 -3.95
C LYS A 117 31.46 11.68 -5.04
N ALA A 118 31.52 10.51 -5.68
CA ALA A 118 30.55 10.10 -6.69
C ALA A 118 29.13 9.98 -6.10
N LEU A 119 29.01 9.46 -4.87
CA LEU A 119 27.72 9.42 -4.16
C LEU A 119 27.15 10.82 -3.90
N GLN A 120 27.96 11.75 -3.40
CA GLN A 120 27.54 13.14 -3.18
C GLN A 120 27.13 13.81 -4.50
N GLN A 121 27.90 13.63 -5.58
CA GLN A 121 27.58 14.16 -6.90
C GLN A 121 26.26 13.59 -7.43
N ALA A 122 26.04 12.28 -7.25
CA ALA A 122 24.79 11.63 -7.64
C ALA A 122 23.59 12.22 -6.90
N LEU A 123 23.67 12.39 -5.57
CA LEU A 123 22.60 13.01 -4.79
C LEU A 123 22.32 14.46 -5.22
N ASN A 124 23.37 15.24 -5.48
CA ASN A 124 23.23 16.63 -5.93
C ASN A 124 22.57 16.72 -7.31
N GLU A 125 22.93 15.82 -8.23
CA GLU A 125 22.31 15.76 -9.56
C GLU A 125 20.83 15.38 -9.47
N ILE A 126 20.45 14.43 -8.61
CA ILE A 126 19.02 14.10 -8.38
C ILE A 126 18.27 15.31 -7.82
N VAL A 127 18.83 16.02 -6.83
CA VAL A 127 18.22 17.23 -6.26
C VAL A 127 18.12 18.37 -7.30
N ALA A 128 19.10 18.50 -8.19
CA ALA A 128 19.05 19.49 -9.26
C ALA A 128 17.97 19.14 -10.30
N ARG A 129 17.90 17.86 -10.68
CA ARG A 129 17.01 17.29 -11.69
C ARG A 129 15.54 17.35 -11.30
N HIS A 130 15.21 17.09 -10.03
CA HIS A 130 13.85 17.07 -9.50
C HIS A 130 13.57 18.28 -8.63
N GLU A 131 12.78 19.23 -9.15
CA GLU A 131 12.45 20.49 -8.45
C GLU A 131 11.85 20.26 -7.06
N VAL A 132 11.05 19.21 -6.91
CA VAL A 132 10.35 18.91 -5.65
C VAL A 132 11.31 18.70 -4.47
N LEU A 133 12.51 18.16 -4.70
CA LEU A 133 13.50 17.91 -3.64
C LEU A 133 14.14 19.19 -3.09
N ARG A 134 14.01 20.28 -3.83
CA ARG A 134 14.47 21.64 -3.48
C ARG A 134 13.32 22.62 -3.30
N THR A 135 12.12 22.09 -3.08
CA THR A 135 10.89 22.86 -2.83
C THR A 135 10.62 23.00 -1.33
N THR A 136 10.16 24.19 -0.95
CA THR A 136 9.66 24.54 0.39
C THR A 136 8.21 25.02 0.27
N PHE A 137 7.48 25.03 1.38
CA PHE A 137 6.04 25.28 1.43
C PHE A 137 5.68 26.41 2.42
N PRO A 138 6.13 27.65 2.18
CA PRO A 138 5.77 28.78 3.04
C PRO A 138 4.28 29.12 2.95
N SER A 139 3.79 29.86 3.96
CA SER A 139 2.50 30.53 3.87
C SER A 139 2.66 31.90 3.23
N VAL A 140 1.95 32.15 2.14
CA VAL A 140 1.87 33.44 1.44
C VAL A 140 0.43 33.92 1.55
N ASN A 141 0.19 35.07 2.19
CA ASN A 141 -1.15 35.61 2.41
C ASN A 141 -2.15 34.63 3.07
N GLY A 142 -1.66 33.76 3.96
CA GLY A 142 -2.48 32.74 4.63
C GLY A 142 -2.78 31.51 3.80
N GLN A 143 -2.26 31.40 2.57
CA GLN A 143 -2.38 30.23 1.71
C GLN A 143 -1.03 29.52 1.57
N ALA A 144 -1.07 28.21 1.29
CA ALA A 144 0.13 27.42 1.05
C ALA A 144 0.64 27.66 -0.39
N SER A 145 1.94 27.88 -0.55
CA SER A 145 2.57 28.08 -1.86
C SER A 145 3.84 27.24 -1.98
N GLN A 146 4.16 26.75 -3.18
CA GLN A 146 5.41 26.05 -3.46
C GLN A 146 6.50 27.07 -3.81
N HIS A 147 7.60 27.05 -3.09
CA HIS A 147 8.79 27.84 -3.38
C HIS A 147 9.97 26.93 -3.73
N ILE A 148 10.35 26.94 -5.00
CA ILE A 148 11.40 26.10 -5.57
C ILE A 148 12.73 26.85 -5.51
N CYS A 149 13.66 26.40 -4.66
CA CYS A 149 14.98 26.99 -4.57
C CYS A 149 15.79 26.71 -5.85
N PRO A 150 16.39 27.70 -6.54
CA PRO A 150 17.07 27.48 -7.83
C PRO A 150 18.19 26.44 -7.78
N THR A 151 18.91 26.38 -6.65
CA THR A 151 20.01 25.45 -6.43
C THR A 151 19.99 24.96 -4.99
N LEU A 152 20.14 23.66 -4.79
CA LEU A 152 20.31 23.05 -3.48
C LEU A 152 21.35 21.94 -3.59
N GLN A 153 22.30 21.90 -2.67
CA GLN A 153 23.21 20.77 -2.50
C GLN A 153 22.59 19.84 -1.45
N ALA A 154 22.50 18.55 -1.76
CA ALA A 154 21.96 17.56 -0.84
C ALA A 154 22.87 17.45 0.41
N PRO A 155 22.36 17.65 1.63
CA PRO A 155 23.17 17.49 2.82
C PRO A 155 23.49 16.00 3.03
N LEU A 156 24.78 15.65 2.94
CA LEU A 156 25.31 14.31 3.23
C LEU A 156 26.25 14.40 4.43
N HIS A 157 25.77 13.98 5.60
CA HIS A 157 26.59 13.92 6.80
C HIS A 157 27.37 12.61 6.85
N MET A 158 28.67 12.67 7.07
CA MET A 158 29.50 11.47 7.23
C MET A 158 29.73 11.21 8.73
N VAL A 159 29.53 9.97 9.16
CA VAL A 159 29.74 9.52 10.53
C VAL A 159 30.69 8.32 10.52
N GLU A 160 31.84 8.48 11.16
CA GLU A 160 32.85 7.43 11.26
C GLU A 160 32.56 6.53 12.47
N LEU A 161 32.28 5.24 12.22
CA LEU A 161 32.03 4.23 13.26
C LEU A 161 33.02 3.04 13.19
N GLN A 162 34.02 3.16 12.31
CA GLN A 162 34.96 2.09 11.98
C GLN A 162 35.89 1.70 13.14
N ASP A 163 36.21 2.66 14.03
CA ASP A 163 37.13 2.46 15.15
C ASP A 163 36.42 1.98 16.44
N LEU A 164 35.08 1.87 16.42
CA LEU A 164 34.30 1.37 17.54
C LEU A 164 34.25 -0.15 17.57
N THR A 165 34.08 -0.72 18.77
CA THR A 165 33.72 -2.13 18.90
C THR A 165 32.37 -2.42 18.23
N ILE A 166 32.10 -3.70 17.92
CA ILE A 166 30.84 -4.10 17.27
C ILE A 166 29.63 -3.68 18.12
N GLU A 167 29.70 -3.86 19.43
CA GLU A 167 28.61 -3.51 20.35
C GLU A 167 28.33 -2.00 20.37
N GLU A 168 29.38 -1.18 20.56
CA GLU A 168 29.25 0.28 20.55
C GLU A 168 28.75 0.81 19.20
N ARG A 169 29.22 0.21 18.10
CA ARG A 169 28.77 0.53 16.75
C ARG A 169 27.28 0.25 16.57
N CYS A 170 26.81 -0.92 16.99
CA CYS A 170 25.39 -1.28 16.91
C CYS A 170 24.52 -0.32 17.73
N GLN A 171 24.91 -0.05 18.99
CA GLN A 171 24.17 0.88 19.86
C GLN A 171 24.12 2.31 19.29
N ARG A 172 25.25 2.79 18.77
CA ARG A 172 25.35 4.13 18.17
C ARG A 172 24.52 4.24 16.90
N LEU A 173 24.62 3.26 16.01
CA LEU A 173 23.85 3.21 14.77
C LEU A 173 22.35 3.18 15.09
N GLN A 174 21.92 2.31 16.01
CA GLN A 174 20.53 2.23 16.45
C GLN A 174 20.04 3.57 17.00
N SER A 175 20.82 4.23 17.87
CA SER A 175 20.46 5.54 18.43
C SER A 175 20.29 6.61 17.34
N HIS A 176 21.20 6.66 16.36
CA HIS A 176 21.13 7.65 15.28
C HIS A 176 20.00 7.37 14.29
N LEU A 177 19.66 6.10 14.04
CA LEU A 177 18.50 5.73 13.23
C LEU A 177 17.20 6.20 13.89
N HIS A 178 17.05 5.99 15.21
CA HIS A 178 15.91 6.51 15.97
C HIS A 178 15.84 8.04 15.97
N GLU A 179 16.98 8.73 16.15
CA GLU A 179 17.03 10.19 16.11
C GLU A 179 16.62 10.73 14.73
N SER A 180 17.10 10.08 13.66
CA SER A 180 16.71 10.43 12.30
C SER A 180 15.22 10.21 12.07
N ALA A 181 14.65 9.08 12.52
CA ALA A 181 13.21 8.81 12.40
C ALA A 181 12.37 9.89 13.10
N ARG A 182 12.85 10.39 14.25
CA ARG A 182 12.21 11.45 15.06
C ARG A 182 12.55 12.88 14.62
N HIS A 183 13.32 13.04 13.54
CA HIS A 183 13.66 14.36 13.03
C HIS A 183 12.42 15.13 12.56
N THR A 184 12.30 16.40 12.90
CA THR A 184 11.20 17.26 12.44
C THR A 184 11.70 18.17 11.32
N PHE A 185 11.08 18.08 10.13
CA PHE A 185 11.35 19.00 9.03
C PHE A 185 10.50 20.27 9.18
N ASP A 186 11.09 21.45 8.93
CA ASP A 186 10.33 22.71 8.79
C ASP A 186 9.93 22.88 7.32
N LEU A 187 8.65 22.65 7.01
CA LEU A 187 8.13 22.70 5.63
C LEU A 187 8.35 24.05 4.96
N ALA A 188 8.37 25.15 5.72
CA ALA A 188 8.52 26.49 5.19
C ALA A 188 9.97 26.86 4.86
N LYS A 189 10.96 26.18 5.47
CA LYS A 189 12.39 26.54 5.34
C LYS A 189 13.24 25.48 4.64
N GLY A 190 12.93 24.20 4.84
CA GLY A 190 13.71 23.09 4.31
C GLY A 190 15.19 23.07 4.77
N PRO A 191 16.05 22.28 4.10
CA PRO A 191 15.71 21.29 3.08
C PRO A 191 14.85 20.15 3.67
N LEU A 192 13.99 19.55 2.85
CA LEU A 192 13.08 18.48 3.28
C LEU A 192 13.64 17.08 3.01
N ILE A 193 14.96 17.02 2.86
CA ILE A 193 15.76 15.84 2.54
C ILE A 193 17.07 15.92 3.34
N LYS A 194 17.45 14.81 3.96
CA LYS A 194 18.69 14.67 4.74
C LYS A 194 19.31 13.31 4.51
N ALA A 195 20.57 13.28 4.10
CA ALA A 195 21.33 12.04 3.95
C ALA A 195 22.42 11.93 5.02
N THR A 196 22.65 10.72 5.52
CA THR A 196 23.75 10.38 6.42
C THR A 196 24.42 9.10 5.96
N LEU A 197 25.75 9.09 5.90
CA LEU A 197 26.56 7.94 5.56
C LEU A 197 27.37 7.53 6.79
N TYR A 198 27.09 6.35 7.33
CA TYR A 198 27.84 5.74 8.41
C TYR A 198 28.90 4.81 7.83
N ARG A 199 30.16 5.06 8.13
CA ARG A 199 31.27 4.20 7.71
C ARG A 199 31.59 3.19 8.80
N LEU A 200 31.35 1.91 8.52
CA LEU A 200 31.59 0.81 9.46
C LEU A 200 32.96 0.16 9.22
N SER A 201 33.43 0.17 7.97
CA SER A 201 34.78 -0.25 7.58
C SER A 201 35.17 0.40 6.25
N ALA A 202 36.29 -0.02 5.64
CA ALA A 202 36.67 0.42 4.29
C ALA A 202 35.70 -0.08 3.20
N THR A 203 34.93 -1.14 3.46
CA THR A 203 34.06 -1.79 2.47
C THR A 203 32.61 -1.95 2.94
N GLU A 204 32.26 -1.42 4.11
CA GLU A 204 30.93 -1.57 4.68
C GLU A 204 30.43 -0.22 5.19
N HIS A 205 29.27 0.19 4.70
CA HIS A 205 28.66 1.47 5.00
C HIS A 205 27.16 1.32 5.19
N ILE A 206 26.55 2.18 5.99
CA ILE A 206 25.10 2.35 6.04
C ILE A 206 24.78 3.73 5.47
N PHE A 207 23.94 3.77 4.45
CA PHE A 207 23.40 4.99 3.87
C PHE A 207 21.95 5.17 4.33
N LEU A 208 21.69 6.27 5.03
CA LEU A 208 20.38 6.67 5.50
C LEU A 208 19.95 7.92 4.74
N LEU A 209 18.81 7.85 4.05
CA LEU A 209 18.16 8.99 3.42
C LEU A 209 16.81 9.20 4.09
N ASN A 210 16.64 10.32 4.77
CA ASN A 210 15.35 10.71 5.34
C ASN A 210 14.77 11.89 4.55
N GLN A 211 13.50 11.81 4.21
CA GLN A 211 12.77 12.84 3.46
C GLN A 211 11.41 13.05 4.10
N HIS A 212 10.82 14.24 3.90
CA HIS A 212 9.42 14.47 4.26
C HIS A 212 8.50 13.96 3.13
N HIS A 213 7.40 13.30 3.50
CA HIS A 213 6.48 12.67 2.55
C HIS A 213 5.80 13.69 1.59
N ILE A 214 5.79 14.98 1.94
CA ILE A 214 5.26 16.06 1.06
C ILE A 214 6.06 16.25 -0.25
N ILE A 215 7.32 15.77 -0.30
CA ILE A 215 8.19 15.88 -1.48
C ILE A 215 8.46 14.54 -2.19
N SER A 216 7.99 13.42 -1.66
CA SER A 216 8.35 12.08 -2.13
C SER A 216 7.37 11.04 -1.61
N ASP A 217 7.26 9.90 -2.29
CA ASP A 217 6.41 8.76 -1.93
C ASP A 217 7.14 7.43 -2.18
N GLY A 218 6.50 6.30 -1.87
CA GLY A 218 7.12 4.98 -2.05
C GLY A 218 7.58 4.70 -3.49
N TRP A 219 6.83 5.18 -4.48
CA TRP A 219 7.23 5.10 -5.90
C TRP A 219 8.48 5.96 -6.18
N SER A 220 8.50 7.18 -5.64
CA SER A 220 9.64 8.10 -5.74
C SER A 220 10.93 7.49 -5.17
N LEU A 221 10.86 6.72 -4.08
CA LEU A 221 12.04 6.01 -3.56
C LEU A 221 12.61 5.00 -4.58
N GLY A 222 11.74 4.32 -5.33
CA GLY A 222 12.15 3.43 -6.42
C GLY A 222 12.90 4.16 -7.53
N VAL A 223 12.32 5.25 -8.03
CA VAL A 223 12.93 6.12 -9.05
C VAL A 223 14.26 6.70 -8.55
N LEU A 224 14.30 7.19 -7.31
CA LEU A 224 15.51 7.73 -6.69
C LEU A 224 16.63 6.69 -6.65
N LEU A 225 16.33 5.44 -6.30
CA LEU A 225 17.34 4.38 -6.24
C LEU A 225 17.86 3.97 -7.62
N GLU A 226 17.01 4.00 -8.64
CA GLU A 226 17.41 3.76 -10.03
C GLU A 226 18.33 4.87 -10.53
N GLU A 227 17.92 6.13 -10.37
CA GLU A 227 18.73 7.28 -10.75
C GLU A 227 20.06 7.32 -9.97
N LEU A 228 20.04 7.04 -8.67
CA LEU A 228 21.24 6.98 -7.84
C LEU A 228 22.23 5.93 -8.36
N SER A 229 21.75 4.76 -8.78
CA SER A 229 22.60 3.71 -9.35
C SER A 229 23.26 4.16 -10.66
N VAL A 230 22.48 4.75 -11.56
CA VAL A 230 22.97 5.24 -12.87
C VAL A 230 23.97 6.39 -12.70
N LEU A 231 23.64 7.37 -11.85
CA LEU A 231 24.47 8.55 -11.61
C LEU A 231 25.75 8.21 -10.85
N TYR A 232 25.68 7.33 -9.85
CA TYR A 232 26.85 6.87 -9.13
C TYR A 232 27.86 6.20 -10.08
N GLN A 233 27.39 5.34 -11.00
CA GLN A 233 28.26 4.72 -12.00
C GLN A 233 28.92 5.75 -12.92
N ALA A 234 28.16 6.71 -13.44
CA ALA A 234 28.67 7.74 -14.32
C ALA A 234 29.71 8.63 -13.63
N PHE A 235 29.40 9.16 -12.45
CA PHE A 235 30.30 10.05 -11.72
C PHE A 235 31.52 9.32 -11.15
N LYS A 236 31.40 8.03 -10.80
CA LYS A 236 32.57 7.22 -10.44
C LYS A 236 33.55 7.05 -11.60
N ALA A 237 33.05 7.06 -12.85
CA ALA A 237 33.85 7.00 -14.06
C ALA A 237 34.24 8.41 -14.60
N ASP A 238 34.01 9.46 -13.83
CA ASP A 238 34.22 10.87 -14.23
C ASP A 238 33.45 11.26 -15.52
N LEU A 239 32.30 10.63 -15.77
CA LEU A 239 31.39 10.94 -16.87
C LEU A 239 30.27 11.89 -16.43
N PRO A 240 29.70 12.69 -17.34
CA PRO A 240 28.53 13.52 -17.03
C PRO A 240 27.28 12.67 -16.78
N SER A 241 26.25 13.29 -16.21
CA SER A 241 24.92 12.71 -16.03
C SER A 241 24.36 12.18 -17.36
N PRO A 242 24.03 10.88 -17.48
CA PRO A 242 23.42 10.32 -18.69
C PRO A 242 21.89 10.47 -18.71
N LEU A 243 21.28 11.01 -17.64
CA LEU A 243 19.83 11.08 -17.50
C LEU A 243 19.26 12.23 -18.34
N PRO A 244 18.26 11.98 -19.22
CA PRO A 244 17.68 13.02 -20.07
C PRO A 244 16.85 14.00 -19.26
N SER A 245 16.85 15.29 -19.58
CA SER A 245 16.05 16.29 -18.84
C SER A 245 14.56 15.92 -18.78
N LEU A 246 13.92 16.19 -17.64
CA LEU A 246 12.50 15.93 -17.43
C LEU A 246 11.66 16.95 -18.20
N LYS A 247 10.61 16.47 -18.89
CA LYS A 247 9.72 17.33 -19.70
C LYS A 247 8.75 18.16 -18.86
N ILE A 248 8.43 17.66 -17.67
CA ILE A 248 7.56 18.28 -16.67
C ILE A 248 8.16 18.02 -15.29
N GLN A 249 7.71 18.77 -14.30
CA GLN A 249 8.09 18.64 -12.89
C GLN A 249 6.84 18.55 -12.03
N TYR A 250 7.01 18.25 -10.74
CA TYR A 250 5.87 18.09 -9.82
C TYR A 250 4.97 19.33 -9.74
N ALA A 251 5.55 20.54 -9.79
CA ALA A 251 4.77 21.78 -9.78
C ALA A 251 3.83 21.91 -11.00
N ASP A 252 4.23 21.37 -12.16
CA ASP A 252 3.39 21.33 -13.36
C ASP A 252 2.19 20.42 -13.16
N PHE A 253 2.41 19.25 -12.54
CA PHE A 253 1.34 18.34 -12.14
C PHE A 253 0.37 19.00 -11.15
N ALA A 254 0.88 19.69 -10.13
CA ALA A 254 0.04 20.36 -9.14
C ALA A 254 -0.90 21.40 -9.76
N ILE A 255 -0.39 22.21 -10.70
CA ILE A 255 -1.20 23.20 -11.43
C ILE A 255 -2.22 22.52 -12.34
N TRP A 256 -1.79 21.51 -13.10
CA TRP A 256 -2.67 20.74 -13.96
C TRP A 256 -3.82 20.10 -13.16
N GLN A 257 -3.51 19.49 -12.01
CA GLN A 257 -4.49 18.84 -11.14
C GLN A 257 -5.54 19.85 -10.65
N ARG A 258 -5.10 21.03 -10.20
CA ARG A 258 -5.99 22.12 -9.76
C ARG A 258 -6.90 22.64 -10.87
N GLY A 259 -6.39 22.72 -12.10
CA GLY A 259 -7.13 23.24 -13.24
C GLY A 259 -8.09 22.22 -13.86
N TRP A 260 -7.79 20.93 -13.79
CA TRP A 260 -8.60 19.86 -14.37
C TRP A 260 -9.67 19.33 -13.41
N LEU A 261 -9.31 19.09 -12.14
CA LEU A 261 -10.21 18.49 -11.15
C LEU A 261 -11.12 19.56 -10.49
N GLN A 262 -11.97 20.18 -11.30
CA GLN A 262 -12.93 21.20 -10.88
C GLN A 262 -14.22 21.11 -11.70
N GLY A 263 -15.26 21.85 -11.28
CA GLY A 263 -16.54 21.91 -11.97
C GLY A 263 -17.19 20.52 -12.14
N GLU A 264 -17.63 20.22 -13.36
CA GLU A 264 -18.33 18.95 -13.66
C GLU A 264 -17.46 17.71 -13.46
N VAL A 265 -16.15 17.78 -13.72
CA VAL A 265 -15.23 16.65 -13.53
C VAL A 265 -15.18 16.27 -12.05
N LEU A 266 -15.02 17.26 -11.17
CA LEU A 266 -15.03 17.06 -9.73
C LEU A 266 -16.40 16.54 -9.26
N ALA A 267 -17.49 17.11 -9.75
CA ALA A 267 -18.84 16.67 -9.38
C ALA A 267 -19.09 15.21 -9.74
N HIS A 268 -18.74 14.80 -10.96
CA HIS A 268 -18.89 13.41 -11.41
C HIS A 268 -18.12 12.43 -10.53
N GLN A 269 -16.88 12.78 -10.20
CA GLN A 269 -16.04 11.98 -9.33
C GLN A 269 -16.62 11.89 -7.90
N LEU A 270 -17.14 13.00 -7.37
CA LEU A 270 -17.76 13.04 -6.03
C LEU A 270 -19.06 12.26 -5.95
N ASP A 271 -19.88 12.27 -7.01
CA ASP A 271 -21.18 11.59 -7.02
C ASP A 271 -21.03 10.08 -6.83
N TYR A 272 -19.99 9.47 -7.43
CA TYR A 272 -19.64 8.08 -7.19
C TYR A 272 -19.32 7.85 -5.72
N TRP A 273 -18.39 8.62 -5.14
CA TRP A 273 -17.96 8.40 -3.77
C TRP A 273 -19.04 8.70 -2.73
N ARG A 274 -19.89 9.70 -2.97
CA ARG A 274 -21.08 9.97 -2.16
C ARG A 274 -22.02 8.78 -2.11
N SER A 275 -22.24 8.13 -3.26
CA SER A 275 -23.06 6.92 -3.34
C SER A 275 -22.39 5.73 -2.64
N GLN A 276 -21.11 5.48 -2.91
CA GLN A 276 -20.38 4.34 -2.33
C GLN A 276 -20.21 4.41 -0.81
N LEU A 277 -19.94 5.61 -0.28
CA LEU A 277 -19.68 5.82 1.14
C LEU A 277 -20.91 6.35 1.90
N ALA A 278 -22.08 6.36 1.26
CA ALA A 278 -23.35 6.70 1.92
C ALA A 278 -23.59 5.74 3.09
N ASP A 279 -23.81 6.28 4.28
CA ASP A 279 -24.04 5.50 5.50
C ASP A 279 -22.91 4.50 5.84
N ALA A 280 -21.70 4.75 5.33
CA ALA A 280 -20.54 3.93 5.68
C ALA A 280 -20.31 3.94 7.20
N PRO A 281 -19.88 2.81 7.79
CA PRO A 281 -19.60 2.74 9.21
C PRO A 281 -18.54 3.76 9.60
N THR A 282 -18.79 4.49 10.69
CA THR A 282 -17.87 5.54 11.15
C THR A 282 -16.58 4.97 11.75
N MET A 283 -16.64 3.72 12.23
CA MET A 283 -15.53 3.06 12.92
C MET A 283 -15.62 1.54 12.81
N LEU A 284 -14.49 0.90 12.49
CA LEU A 284 -14.27 -0.52 12.66
C LEU A 284 -13.88 -0.79 14.12
N THR A 285 -14.70 -1.59 14.82
CA THR A 285 -14.56 -1.89 16.25
C THR A 285 -13.86 -3.23 16.42
N LEU A 286 -12.53 -3.23 16.27
CA LEU A 286 -11.72 -4.41 16.57
C LEU A 286 -11.60 -4.62 18.08
N PRO A 287 -11.53 -5.88 18.57
CA PRO A 287 -11.20 -6.16 19.95
C PRO A 287 -9.76 -5.73 20.21
N THR A 288 -9.60 -4.74 21.08
CA THR A 288 -8.31 -4.14 21.46
C THR A 288 -7.89 -4.67 22.83
N ASP A 289 -6.58 -4.79 23.05
CA ASP A 289 -6.01 -5.22 24.34
C ASP A 289 -5.98 -4.06 25.35
N HIS A 290 -6.00 -2.82 24.85
CA HIS A 290 -5.96 -1.59 25.64
C HIS A 290 -7.05 -0.60 25.20
N PRO A 291 -7.56 0.24 26.12
CA PRO A 291 -8.56 1.24 25.77
C PRO A 291 -7.97 2.29 24.81
N ARG A 292 -8.73 2.63 23.77
CA ARG A 292 -8.30 3.64 22.79
C ARG A 292 -8.02 5.00 23.46
N PRO A 293 -6.85 5.61 23.21
CA PRO A 293 -6.56 6.95 23.73
C PRO A 293 -7.41 8.02 23.03
N PRO A 294 -7.74 9.14 23.70
CA PRO A 294 -8.54 10.22 23.11
C PRO A 294 -7.81 10.96 21.98
N VAL A 295 -6.48 10.85 21.91
CA VAL A 295 -5.64 11.40 20.84
C VAL A 295 -4.68 10.30 20.38
N GLN A 296 -4.59 10.06 19.08
CA GLN A 296 -3.70 9.06 18.50
C GLN A 296 -2.23 9.48 18.71
N SER A 297 -1.42 8.59 19.29
CA SER A 297 0.01 8.86 19.54
C SER A 297 0.94 8.33 18.45
N PHE A 298 0.39 7.68 17.41
CA PHE A 298 1.11 7.04 16.30
C PHE A 298 2.17 6.00 16.69
N LYS A 299 2.21 5.52 17.94
CA LYS A 299 3.18 4.48 18.32
C LYS A 299 2.80 3.18 17.65
N GLY A 300 3.77 2.57 17.01
CA GLY A 300 3.60 1.35 16.23
C GLY A 300 4.62 0.29 16.55
N ASN A 301 4.31 -0.93 16.12
CA ASN A 301 5.27 -2.01 15.92
C ASN A 301 4.79 -2.87 14.75
N THR A 302 5.62 -3.79 14.28
CA THR A 302 5.35 -4.60 13.08
C THR A 302 5.59 -6.08 13.35
N PHE A 303 4.67 -6.93 12.91
CA PHE A 303 4.84 -8.38 12.89
C PHE A 303 4.93 -8.90 11.46
N SER A 304 6.07 -9.51 11.10
CA SER A 304 6.35 -9.98 9.74
C SER A 304 6.20 -11.50 9.61
N PHE A 305 5.63 -11.96 8.50
CA PHE A 305 5.45 -13.36 8.17
C PHE A 305 5.57 -13.61 6.66
N VAL A 306 5.75 -14.88 6.26
CA VAL A 306 5.88 -15.28 4.86
C VAL A 306 4.78 -16.28 4.55
N LEU A 307 4.04 -16.06 3.47
CA LEU A 307 3.04 -17.02 3.03
C LEU A 307 3.69 -18.22 2.32
N ASP A 308 3.14 -19.41 2.58
CA ASP A 308 3.59 -20.64 1.96
C ASP A 308 3.58 -20.52 0.42
N PRO A 309 4.67 -20.87 -0.29
CA PRO A 309 4.73 -20.72 -1.74
C PRO A 309 3.64 -21.47 -2.51
N ASN A 310 3.17 -22.62 -2.02
CA ASN A 310 2.07 -23.36 -2.65
C ASN A 310 0.76 -22.60 -2.47
N LEU A 311 0.49 -22.09 -1.25
CA LEU A 311 -0.67 -21.24 -1.00
C LEU A 311 -0.66 -19.99 -1.90
N VAL A 312 0.50 -19.36 -2.10
CA VAL A 312 0.64 -18.20 -3.02
C VAL A 312 0.30 -18.60 -4.46
N ALA A 313 0.76 -19.76 -4.93
CA ALA A 313 0.43 -20.26 -6.26
C ALA A 313 -1.08 -20.52 -6.42
N GLU A 314 -1.71 -21.14 -5.42
CA GLU A 314 -3.15 -21.40 -5.38
C GLU A 314 -3.97 -20.11 -5.33
N LEU A 315 -3.57 -19.11 -4.54
CA LEU A 315 -4.20 -17.79 -4.49
C LEU A 315 -4.11 -17.08 -5.85
N LYS A 316 -2.96 -17.15 -6.53
CA LYS A 316 -2.79 -16.59 -7.88
C LYS A 316 -3.69 -17.30 -8.88
N GLN A 317 -3.76 -18.62 -8.84
CA GLN A 317 -4.63 -19.41 -9.71
C GLN A 317 -6.11 -19.08 -9.46
N LEU A 318 -6.54 -18.98 -8.19
CA LEU A 318 -7.90 -18.59 -7.83
C LEU A 318 -8.23 -17.19 -8.37
N SER A 319 -7.32 -16.24 -8.16
CA SER A 319 -7.47 -14.86 -8.66
C SER A 319 -7.68 -14.85 -10.18
N GLN A 320 -6.82 -15.55 -10.93
CA GLN A 320 -6.93 -15.68 -12.38
C GLN A 320 -8.25 -16.33 -12.81
N THR A 321 -8.65 -17.42 -12.14
CA THR A 321 -9.89 -18.15 -12.46
C THR A 321 -11.14 -17.28 -12.27
N GLN A 322 -11.13 -16.39 -11.28
CA GLN A 322 -12.23 -15.48 -10.97
C GLN A 322 -12.11 -14.12 -11.70
N GLY A 323 -11.11 -13.94 -12.58
CA GLY A 323 -10.88 -12.66 -13.26
C GLY A 323 -10.51 -11.51 -12.32
N ALA A 324 -9.96 -11.81 -11.15
CA ALA A 324 -9.55 -10.85 -10.13
C ALA A 324 -8.02 -10.75 -10.03
N SER A 325 -7.52 -9.67 -9.44
CA SER A 325 -6.09 -9.55 -9.11
C SER A 325 -5.78 -10.24 -7.78
N LEU A 326 -4.51 -10.59 -7.56
CA LEU A 326 -4.07 -11.13 -6.26
C LEU A 326 -4.35 -10.15 -5.12
N PHE A 327 -4.20 -8.84 -5.36
CA PHE A 327 -4.60 -7.79 -4.43
C PHE A 327 -6.07 -7.92 -4.03
N MET A 328 -7.01 -8.04 -4.99
CA MET A 328 -8.44 -8.17 -4.70
C MET A 328 -8.74 -9.43 -3.87
N THR A 329 -8.05 -10.53 -4.13
CA THR A 329 -8.19 -11.79 -3.36
C THR A 329 -7.71 -11.62 -1.91
N LEU A 330 -6.54 -10.99 -1.72
CA LEU A 330 -5.99 -10.71 -0.39
C LEU A 330 -6.85 -9.68 0.37
N TYR A 331 -7.35 -8.65 -0.31
CA TYR A 331 -8.29 -7.67 0.22
C TYR A 331 -9.56 -8.37 0.74
N ALA A 332 -10.16 -9.26 -0.07
CA ALA A 332 -11.36 -10.00 0.34
C ALA A 332 -11.09 -10.91 1.55
N GLY A 333 -9.95 -11.62 1.57
CA GLY A 333 -9.54 -12.44 2.71
C GLY A 333 -9.33 -11.61 3.98
N PHE A 334 -8.72 -10.43 3.86
CA PHE A 334 -8.50 -9.52 4.98
C PHE A 334 -9.81 -8.90 5.48
N ALA A 335 -10.72 -8.51 4.59
CA ALA A 335 -12.05 -8.05 4.96
C ALA A 335 -12.83 -9.10 5.76
N ILE A 336 -12.78 -10.38 5.36
CA ILE A 336 -13.39 -11.47 6.13
C ILE A 336 -12.76 -11.57 7.52
N LEU A 337 -11.43 -11.52 7.63
CA LEU A 337 -10.75 -11.53 8.92
C LEU A 337 -11.26 -10.41 9.85
N LEU A 338 -11.30 -9.17 9.32
CA LEU A 338 -11.78 -8.00 10.07
C LEU A 338 -13.24 -8.14 10.48
N ALA A 339 -14.10 -8.68 9.61
CA ALA A 339 -15.52 -8.94 9.91
C ALA A 339 -15.66 -9.96 11.05
N ARG A 340 -14.85 -11.02 11.04
CA ARG A 340 -14.89 -12.06 12.08
C ARG A 340 -14.41 -11.59 13.44
N TYR A 341 -13.45 -10.67 13.47
CA TYR A 341 -12.95 -10.07 14.71
C TYR A 341 -13.87 -8.97 15.26
N SER A 342 -14.39 -8.10 14.40
CA SER A 342 -15.25 -6.98 14.81
C SER A 342 -16.72 -7.36 15.02
N GLY A 343 -17.19 -8.44 14.38
CA GLY A 343 -18.61 -8.76 14.28
C GLY A 343 -19.39 -7.83 13.35
N GLN A 344 -18.71 -6.96 12.59
CA GLN A 344 -19.33 -6.06 11.62
C GLN A 344 -19.30 -6.69 10.22
N ASP A 345 -20.37 -6.50 9.46
CA ASP A 345 -20.52 -7.00 8.09
C ASP A 345 -20.30 -5.92 7.03
N ASP A 346 -20.36 -4.64 7.38
CA ASP A 346 -19.99 -3.53 6.50
C ASP A 346 -18.60 -3.01 6.91
N ILE A 347 -17.63 -3.05 5.99
CA ILE A 347 -16.23 -2.73 6.28
C ILE A 347 -15.68 -1.78 5.22
N VAL A 348 -15.00 -0.74 5.70
CA VAL A 348 -14.20 0.16 4.86
C VAL A 348 -12.72 -0.05 5.19
N ILE A 349 -11.92 -0.37 4.17
CA ILE A 349 -10.46 -0.53 4.29
C ILE A 349 -9.78 0.48 3.37
N GLY A 350 -8.79 1.19 3.90
CA GLY A 350 -7.95 2.06 3.10
C GLY A 350 -7.02 1.26 2.19
N SER A 351 -6.82 1.71 0.96
CA SER A 351 -5.79 1.17 0.06
C SER A 351 -5.04 2.32 -0.62
N PRO A 352 -3.72 2.44 -0.44
CA PRO A 352 -2.94 3.42 -1.18
C PRO A 352 -2.84 3.01 -2.65
N ILE A 353 -2.82 4.01 -3.52
CA ILE A 353 -2.55 3.89 -4.94
C ILE A 353 -1.43 4.84 -5.32
N ALA A 354 -0.60 4.45 -6.30
CA ALA A 354 0.49 5.30 -6.77
C ALA A 354 -0.01 6.59 -7.43
N ASN A 355 -1.23 6.58 -7.99
CA ASN A 355 -1.85 7.71 -8.70
C ASN A 355 -0.97 8.26 -9.85
N ARG A 356 -0.31 7.33 -10.56
CA ARG A 356 0.61 7.59 -11.69
C ARG A 356 0.14 6.91 -12.96
N HIS A 357 -1.18 6.94 -13.21
CA HIS A 357 -1.78 6.38 -14.43
C HIS A 357 -1.45 7.16 -15.70
N TYR A 358 -0.90 8.38 -15.57
CA TYR A 358 -0.33 9.13 -16.69
C TYR A 358 1.17 8.84 -16.81
N GLN A 359 1.57 8.29 -17.96
CA GLN A 359 2.96 7.91 -18.26
C GLN A 359 3.98 9.06 -18.01
N ALA A 360 3.56 10.32 -18.20
CA ALA A 360 4.42 11.48 -17.98
C ALA A 360 4.86 11.64 -16.51
N LEU A 361 4.14 11.04 -15.55
CA LEU A 361 4.40 11.12 -14.12
C LEU A 361 5.33 10.00 -13.60
N GLU A 362 5.47 8.89 -14.33
CA GLU A 362 6.29 7.74 -13.93
C GLU A 362 7.73 8.10 -13.52
N PRO A 363 8.47 8.99 -14.24
CA PRO A 363 9.85 9.30 -13.89
C PRO A 363 10.00 10.39 -12.84
N LEU A 364 8.92 10.99 -12.33
CA LEU A 364 9.00 12.14 -11.43
C LEU A 364 9.14 11.71 -9.97
N LEU A 365 9.96 12.42 -9.20
CA LEU A 365 9.84 12.40 -7.75
C LEU A 365 8.71 13.35 -7.32
N GLY A 366 8.02 12.99 -6.24
CA GLY A 366 6.97 13.81 -5.63
C GLY A 366 5.95 13.02 -4.83
N PHE A 367 4.99 13.72 -4.23
CA PHE A 367 3.92 13.09 -3.45
C PHE A 367 2.68 12.85 -4.32
N PHE A 368 2.60 11.69 -4.97
CA PHE A 368 1.46 11.35 -5.84
C PHE A 368 0.46 10.42 -5.17
N VAL A 369 0.93 9.61 -4.22
CA VAL A 369 0.10 8.64 -3.50
C VAL A 369 -1.24 9.24 -3.09
N ASN A 370 -2.31 8.55 -3.47
CA ASN A 370 -3.65 8.80 -3.02
C ASN A 370 -4.17 7.57 -2.27
N THR A 371 -5.19 7.73 -1.43
CA THR A 371 -5.78 6.62 -0.68
C THR A 371 -7.24 6.44 -1.08
N LEU A 372 -7.61 5.21 -1.41
CA LEU A 372 -8.99 4.84 -1.72
C LEU A 372 -9.63 4.18 -0.49
N ALA A 373 -10.82 4.65 -0.12
CA ALA A 373 -11.65 4.02 0.91
C ALA A 373 -12.53 2.96 0.25
N LEU A 374 -12.08 1.71 0.25
CA LEU A 374 -12.81 0.63 -0.38
C LEU A 374 -13.81 0.06 0.61
N ARG A 375 -15.11 0.12 0.28
CA ARG A 375 -16.20 -0.43 1.11
C ARG A 375 -16.61 -1.80 0.59
N VAL A 376 -16.79 -2.75 1.50
CA VAL A 376 -17.24 -4.10 1.20
C VAL A 376 -18.33 -4.50 2.18
N ASP A 377 -19.40 -5.08 1.63
CA ASP A 377 -20.54 -5.58 2.37
C ASP A 377 -20.47 -7.11 2.42
N LEU A 378 -20.42 -7.67 3.63
CA LEU A 378 -20.35 -9.09 3.95
C LEU A 378 -21.69 -9.60 4.51
N ALA A 379 -22.76 -8.79 4.49
CA ALA A 379 -24.07 -9.15 5.00
C ALA A 379 -24.64 -10.36 4.25
N GLY A 380 -25.41 -11.18 4.97
CA GLY A 380 -26.00 -12.40 4.40
C GLY A 380 -25.00 -13.54 4.16
N GLN A 381 -23.74 -13.40 4.59
CA GLN A 381 -22.72 -14.45 4.54
C GLN A 381 -22.53 -15.02 3.12
N PRO A 382 -22.16 -14.19 2.13
CA PRO A 382 -21.97 -14.64 0.76
C PRO A 382 -20.89 -15.72 0.66
N THR A 383 -20.82 -16.41 -0.47
CA THR A 383 -19.66 -17.26 -0.76
C THR A 383 -18.42 -16.41 -0.98
N PHE A 384 -17.22 -16.97 -0.78
CA PHE A 384 -15.99 -16.23 -1.08
C PHE A 384 -15.93 -15.76 -2.54
N ALA A 385 -16.34 -16.60 -3.49
CA ALA A 385 -16.38 -16.23 -4.91
C ALA A 385 -17.34 -15.06 -5.20
N ALA A 386 -18.49 -14.98 -4.50
CA ALA A 386 -19.40 -13.85 -4.63
C ALA A 386 -18.78 -12.56 -4.04
N LEU A 387 -18.17 -12.66 -2.85
CA LEU A 387 -17.47 -11.54 -2.22
C LEU A 387 -16.30 -11.02 -3.09
N LEU A 388 -15.50 -11.92 -3.66
CA LEU A 388 -14.39 -11.55 -4.53
C LEU A 388 -14.87 -10.79 -5.78
N ASN A 389 -16.02 -11.20 -6.35
CA ASN A 389 -16.62 -10.48 -7.47
C ASN A 389 -17.09 -9.08 -7.09
N GLN A 390 -17.67 -8.92 -5.89
CA GLN A 390 -18.03 -7.61 -5.34
C GLN A 390 -16.79 -6.73 -5.13
N VAL A 391 -15.75 -7.26 -4.47
CA VAL A 391 -14.47 -6.55 -4.27
C VAL A 391 -13.85 -6.14 -5.60
N ARG A 392 -13.87 -7.02 -6.60
CA ARG A 392 -13.39 -6.71 -7.96
C ARG A 392 -14.14 -5.51 -8.55
N GLN A 393 -15.47 -5.52 -8.47
CA GLN A 393 -16.29 -4.42 -8.98
C GLN A 393 -16.02 -3.11 -8.24
N THR A 394 -16.07 -3.12 -6.90
CA THR A 394 -15.78 -1.95 -6.06
C THR A 394 -14.40 -1.37 -6.39
N THR A 395 -13.39 -2.22 -6.52
CA THR A 395 -12.01 -1.80 -6.79
C THR A 395 -11.87 -1.15 -8.17
N LEU A 396 -12.47 -1.74 -9.22
CA LEU A 396 -12.41 -1.19 -10.58
C LEU A 396 -13.17 0.14 -10.69
N ASP A 397 -14.32 0.23 -10.03
CA ASP A 397 -15.09 1.47 -9.99
C ASP A 397 -14.31 2.56 -9.22
N ALA A 398 -13.69 2.21 -8.10
CA ALA A 398 -12.85 3.12 -7.32
C ALA A 398 -11.63 3.62 -8.12
N TYR A 399 -10.98 2.75 -8.89
CA TYR A 399 -9.89 3.15 -9.80
C TYR A 399 -10.36 4.11 -10.90
N SER A 400 -11.59 3.96 -11.38
CA SER A 400 -12.15 4.89 -12.37
C SER A 400 -12.43 6.28 -11.77
N HIS A 401 -12.47 6.39 -10.43
CA HIS A 401 -12.72 7.63 -9.69
C HIS A 401 -11.57 8.00 -8.73
N GLN A 402 -10.35 7.57 -9.07
CA GLN A 402 -9.19 7.67 -8.19
C GLN A 402 -8.55 9.06 -8.14
N ASP A 403 -8.99 9.97 -9.00
CA ASP A 403 -8.39 11.30 -9.16
C ASP A 403 -8.76 12.24 -8.01
N ILE A 404 -9.87 11.98 -7.29
CA ILE A 404 -10.21 12.71 -6.08
C ILE A 404 -9.27 12.33 -4.94
N PRO A 405 -8.53 13.28 -4.38
CA PRO A 405 -7.74 13.08 -3.17
C PRO A 405 -8.62 12.68 -1.99
N PHE A 406 -8.17 11.71 -1.20
CA PHE A 406 -8.90 11.21 -0.03
C PHE A 406 -9.40 12.33 0.91
N GLU A 407 -8.61 13.38 1.10
CA GLU A 407 -8.95 14.41 2.08
C GLU A 407 -9.93 15.44 1.55
N GLN A 408 -9.93 15.64 0.23
CA GLN A 408 -11.02 16.35 -0.43
C GLN A 408 -12.31 15.54 -0.31
N LEU A 409 -12.24 14.22 -0.47
CA LEU A 409 -13.38 13.33 -0.25
C LEU A 409 -13.94 13.42 1.18
N VAL A 410 -13.08 13.33 2.20
CA VAL A 410 -13.48 13.49 3.62
C VAL A 410 -14.16 14.84 3.87
N ALA A 411 -13.63 15.92 3.30
CA ALA A 411 -14.20 17.26 3.45
C ALA A 411 -15.58 17.37 2.76
N GLU A 412 -15.70 16.90 1.53
CA GLU A 412 -16.93 16.96 0.73
C GLU A 412 -18.05 16.06 1.27
N LEU A 413 -17.69 14.96 1.94
CA LEU A 413 -18.63 14.08 2.64
C LEU A 413 -18.99 14.55 4.05
N ASN A 414 -18.40 15.66 4.53
CA ASN A 414 -18.59 16.20 5.88
C ASN A 414 -18.37 15.14 6.99
N ILE A 415 -17.40 14.24 6.80
CA ILE A 415 -17.10 13.21 7.80
C ILE A 415 -16.53 13.88 9.06
N PRO A 416 -17.09 13.61 10.26
CA PRO A 416 -16.60 14.19 11.50
C PRO A 416 -15.12 13.86 11.72
N ARG A 417 -14.32 14.87 12.07
CA ARG A 417 -12.93 14.67 12.46
C ARG A 417 -12.88 14.16 13.90
N ASN A 418 -12.05 13.15 14.13
CA ASN A 418 -11.75 12.63 15.45
C ASN A 418 -10.23 12.64 15.64
N LEU A 419 -9.76 12.97 16.85
CA LEU A 419 -8.33 12.97 17.18
C LEU A 419 -7.81 11.56 17.54
N SER A 420 -8.70 10.61 17.83
CA SER A 420 -8.37 9.24 18.25
C SER A 420 -8.24 8.24 17.09
N HIS A 421 -8.69 8.59 15.89
CA HIS A 421 -8.68 7.72 14.72
C HIS A 421 -8.88 8.48 13.40
N THR A 422 -8.45 7.86 12.30
CA THR A 422 -8.63 8.35 10.93
C THR A 422 -10.09 8.25 10.48
N PRO A 423 -10.58 9.22 9.67
CA PRO A 423 -11.94 9.19 9.13
C PRO A 423 -12.12 8.04 8.12
N LEU A 424 -13.35 7.54 7.97
CA LEU A 424 -13.80 6.49 7.04
C LEU A 424 -13.24 5.09 7.27
N PHE A 425 -11.95 4.94 7.59
CA PHE A 425 -11.35 3.64 7.87
C PHE A 425 -10.25 3.77 8.91
N GLN A 426 -10.00 2.70 9.66
CA GLN A 426 -8.95 2.61 10.67
C GLN A 426 -7.93 1.51 10.36
N VAL A 427 -8.15 0.78 9.26
CA VAL A 427 -7.31 -0.30 8.80
C VAL A 427 -6.93 -0.05 7.34
N MET A 428 -5.68 -0.34 7.00
CA MET A 428 -5.14 -0.19 5.65
C MET A 428 -4.60 -1.52 5.12
N ILE A 429 -4.69 -1.73 3.80
CA ILE A 429 -3.97 -2.78 3.09
C ILE A 429 -3.16 -2.15 1.96
N ALA A 430 -1.86 -2.44 1.92
CA ALA A 430 -0.97 -1.97 0.87
C ALA A 430 -0.32 -3.18 0.18
N PHE A 431 -0.26 -3.13 -1.15
CA PHE A 431 0.30 -4.20 -1.97
C PHE A 431 1.41 -3.65 -2.87
N HIS A 432 2.61 -4.14 -2.64
CA HIS A 432 3.85 -3.66 -3.24
C HIS A 432 4.38 -4.69 -4.24
N ASN A 433 4.27 -4.36 -5.53
CA ASN A 433 4.92 -5.12 -6.59
C ASN A 433 6.34 -4.62 -6.80
N ILE A 434 7.32 -5.22 -6.11
CA ILE A 434 8.73 -4.96 -6.39
C ILE A 434 9.11 -5.77 -7.62
N THR A 435 8.72 -5.31 -8.81
CA THR A 435 9.16 -5.94 -10.05
C THR A 435 10.67 -5.82 -10.18
N THR A 436 11.36 -6.94 -10.33
CA THR A 436 12.77 -7.02 -10.69
C THR A 436 12.93 -6.66 -12.17
N ASN A 437 12.54 -5.45 -12.57
CA ASN A 437 12.78 -4.93 -13.91
C ASN A 437 13.86 -3.85 -13.85
N SER A 438 15.09 -4.26 -13.52
CA SER A 438 16.30 -3.46 -13.76
C SER A 438 17.47 -4.40 -14.02
N GLY A 439 17.54 -4.92 -15.25
CA GLY A 439 18.61 -5.81 -15.70
C GLY A 439 18.43 -6.32 -17.12
N ALA A 440 17.93 -5.49 -18.04
CA ALA A 440 18.00 -5.82 -19.46
C ALA A 440 19.41 -5.53 -19.99
N ALA A 441 19.98 -6.56 -20.61
CA ALA A 441 21.09 -6.55 -21.58
C ALA A 441 22.53 -6.34 -21.07
N SER A 442 23.21 -7.46 -20.83
CA SER A 442 24.50 -7.70 -21.50
C SER A 442 24.68 -9.20 -21.78
N ASN A 443 24.70 -9.55 -23.06
CA ASN A 443 25.09 -10.85 -23.59
C ASN A 443 26.52 -11.23 -23.17
N GLY A 444 26.80 -12.53 -22.99
CA GLY A 444 28.15 -13.08 -23.12
C GLY A 444 28.51 -14.21 -22.14
N ALA A 445 28.44 -15.43 -22.65
CA ALA A 445 28.98 -16.70 -22.14
C ALA A 445 30.08 -16.69 -21.06
N SER A 446 29.97 -17.60 -20.08
CA SER A 446 30.98 -18.65 -19.90
C SER A 446 30.48 -19.78 -18.98
N LYS A 447 30.80 -21.01 -19.39
CA LYS A 447 30.54 -22.27 -18.69
C LYS A 447 31.63 -22.55 -17.64
N ASN A 448 31.26 -23.44 -16.72
CA ASN A 448 32.09 -24.32 -15.87
C ASN A 448 32.55 -23.80 -14.50
N GLY A 449 32.32 -24.64 -13.49
CA GLY A 449 33.11 -24.64 -12.25
C GLY A 449 32.33 -25.00 -10.99
N ALA A 450 32.00 -26.28 -10.80
CA ALA A 450 31.59 -26.79 -9.51
C ALA A 450 32.77 -26.82 -8.54
N SER A 451 32.64 -26.25 -7.34
CA SER A 451 33.21 -26.86 -6.14
C SER A 451 32.58 -26.30 -4.86
N LYS A 452 32.37 -27.25 -3.94
CA LYS A 452 31.72 -27.16 -2.64
C LYS A 452 32.66 -26.51 -1.62
N ASN A 453 32.11 -25.70 -0.71
CA ASN A 453 32.32 -25.85 0.73
C ASN A 453 31.33 -24.99 1.52
N GLY A 454 30.83 -25.57 2.61
CA GLY A 454 29.68 -25.08 3.37
C GLY A 454 30.02 -24.03 4.42
N ALA A 455 29.14 -23.06 4.52
CA ALA A 455 28.73 -22.38 5.75
C ALA A 455 27.31 -21.83 5.50
N SER A 456 26.37 -22.18 6.37
CA SER A 456 25.02 -21.63 6.57
C SER A 456 24.29 -21.04 5.34
N LYS A 457 23.44 -21.87 4.71
CA LYS A 457 22.39 -21.41 3.77
C LYS A 457 21.10 -21.22 4.56
N ASN A 458 20.85 -20.02 5.06
CA ASN A 458 19.51 -19.53 5.37
C ASN A 458 19.54 -18.00 5.26
N GLY A 459 18.79 -17.46 4.31
CA GLY A 459 18.74 -16.04 3.96
C GLY A 459 19.30 -15.79 2.56
N ALA A 460 18.46 -15.91 1.53
CA ALA A 460 18.76 -15.32 0.23
C ALA A 460 18.82 -13.79 0.42
N SER A 461 20.02 -13.26 0.66
CA SER A 461 20.29 -11.83 0.66
C SER A 461 20.17 -11.35 -0.79
N ASN A 462 19.07 -10.67 -1.08
CA ASN A 462 18.82 -10.07 -2.39
C ASN A 462 19.64 -8.79 -2.52
N SER A 463 20.89 -8.87 -2.99
CA SER A 463 21.69 -7.67 -3.23
C SER A 463 21.21 -6.94 -4.49
N ARG A 464 20.50 -5.82 -4.33
CA ARG A 464 20.40 -4.80 -5.39
C ARG A 464 21.81 -4.22 -5.62
N ARG A 465 22.09 -3.63 -6.79
CA ARG A 465 23.40 -2.99 -7.04
C ARG A 465 23.27 -1.50 -7.28
N ILE A 466 24.17 -0.74 -6.65
CA ILE A 466 24.46 0.66 -6.99
C ILE A 466 25.87 0.66 -7.57
N GLY A 467 25.95 0.60 -8.90
CA GLY A 467 27.21 0.32 -9.58
C GLY A 467 27.84 -1.00 -9.17
N ASP A 468 29.06 -0.93 -8.66
CA ASP A 468 29.79 -2.09 -8.18
C ASP A 468 29.44 -2.49 -6.74
N LEU A 469 28.68 -1.66 -6.01
CA LEU A 469 28.28 -1.91 -4.62
C LEU A 469 27.15 -2.93 -4.55
N GLN A 470 27.22 -3.82 -3.58
CA GLN A 470 26.09 -4.64 -3.15
C GLN A 470 25.24 -3.82 -2.18
N VAL A 471 23.92 -3.89 -2.35
CA VAL A 471 22.95 -3.08 -1.61
C VAL A 471 21.89 -3.98 -1.02
N SER A 472 21.70 -3.90 0.29
CA SER A 472 20.61 -4.57 1.00
C SER A 472 19.86 -3.56 1.87
N PRO A 473 18.53 -3.71 2.01
CA PRO A 473 17.79 -2.90 2.97
C PRO A 473 18.24 -3.28 4.39
N VAL A 474 18.28 -2.29 5.28
CA VAL A 474 18.40 -2.55 6.73
C VAL A 474 17.00 -2.46 7.30
N GLU A 475 16.43 -3.60 7.68
CA GLU A 475 15.17 -3.65 8.40
C GLU A 475 15.37 -3.02 9.78
N PHE A 476 14.50 -2.07 10.11
CA PHE A 476 14.44 -1.44 11.40
C PHE A 476 12.98 -1.51 11.85
N GLU A 477 12.74 -2.00 13.07
CA GLU A 477 11.41 -2.03 13.65
C GLU A 477 10.91 -0.58 13.76
N GLY A 478 9.93 -0.22 12.94
CA GLY A 478 9.36 1.12 12.93
C GLY A 478 8.45 1.31 14.13
N ASP A 479 8.73 2.35 14.92
CA ASP A 479 7.90 2.78 16.06
C ASP A 479 6.62 3.54 15.63
N ILE A 480 6.25 3.56 14.33
CA ILE A 480 5.19 4.43 13.80
C ILE A 480 4.05 3.61 13.17
N ALA A 481 2.83 3.83 13.64
CA ALA A 481 1.59 3.29 13.07
C ALA A 481 0.59 4.42 12.77
N HIS A 482 0.33 4.65 11.48
CA HIS A 482 -0.66 5.66 11.01
C HIS A 482 -2.11 5.24 11.20
N PHE A 483 -2.34 3.93 11.24
CA PHE A 483 -3.65 3.29 11.35
C PHE A 483 -3.64 2.33 12.53
N ASP A 484 -4.81 1.86 12.96
CA ASP A 484 -4.89 0.87 14.03
C ASP A 484 -4.18 -0.42 13.62
N LEU A 485 -4.37 -0.82 12.35
CA LEU A 485 -3.74 -1.99 11.73
C LEU A 485 -3.45 -1.70 10.25
N THR A 486 -2.28 -2.10 9.76
CA THR A 486 -1.90 -2.03 8.35
C THR A 486 -1.36 -3.38 7.91
N LEU A 487 -1.95 -3.96 6.87
CA LEU A 487 -1.42 -5.13 6.19
C LEU A 487 -0.60 -4.68 4.98
N ASP A 488 0.72 -4.75 5.09
CA ASP A 488 1.64 -4.58 3.97
C ASP A 488 1.97 -5.93 3.35
N VAL A 489 1.88 -6.02 2.04
CA VAL A 489 2.19 -7.23 1.27
C VAL A 489 3.22 -6.90 0.20
N TYR A 490 4.31 -7.65 0.18
CA TYR A 490 5.42 -7.51 -0.76
C TYR A 490 5.54 -8.78 -1.61
N GLU A 491 5.36 -8.64 -2.92
CA GLU A 491 5.67 -9.71 -3.87
C GLU A 491 7.11 -9.57 -4.38
N GLN A 492 7.96 -10.55 -4.05
CA GLN A 492 9.36 -10.55 -4.46
C GLN A 492 9.86 -11.96 -4.80
N ALA A 493 10.42 -12.13 -5.99
CA ALA A 493 11.04 -13.39 -6.45
C ALA A 493 10.13 -14.63 -6.30
N GLY A 494 8.81 -14.46 -6.50
CA GLY A 494 7.82 -15.53 -6.38
C GLY A 494 7.39 -15.86 -4.94
N GLN A 495 7.97 -15.20 -3.94
CA GLN A 495 7.52 -15.23 -2.56
C GLN A 495 6.63 -14.03 -2.25
N LEU A 496 5.68 -14.23 -1.34
CA LEU A 496 4.81 -13.17 -0.86
C LEU A 496 5.07 -13.01 0.64
N ARG A 497 5.77 -11.92 0.98
CA ARG A 497 6.05 -11.53 2.36
C ARG A 497 4.96 -10.57 2.79
N ALA A 498 4.51 -10.69 4.02
CA ALA A 498 3.50 -9.80 4.58
C ALA A 498 3.92 -9.32 5.96
N SER A 499 3.44 -8.15 6.34
CA SER A 499 3.64 -7.61 7.67
C SER A 499 2.38 -6.91 8.17
N LEU A 500 2.05 -7.09 9.44
CA LEU A 500 1.03 -6.34 10.15
C LEU A 500 1.71 -5.25 10.98
N GLY A 501 1.64 -4.00 10.52
CA GLY A 501 1.94 -2.84 11.34
C GLY A 501 0.74 -2.50 12.22
N TYR A 502 0.93 -2.27 13.51
CA TYR A 502 -0.17 -2.09 14.46
C TYR A 502 0.13 -1.01 15.48
N ASN A 503 -0.92 -0.34 15.97
CA ASN A 503 -0.81 0.65 17.03
C ASN A 503 -0.63 -0.04 18.40
N THR A 504 0.50 0.23 19.05
CA THR A 504 0.85 -0.39 20.34
C THR A 504 0.09 0.20 21.53
N ASP A 505 -0.60 1.33 21.36
CA ASP A 505 -1.57 1.82 22.35
C ASP A 505 -2.88 1.01 22.32
N LEU A 506 -3.09 0.15 21.31
CA LEU A 506 -4.32 -0.63 21.12
C LEU A 506 -4.12 -2.14 21.21
N PHE A 507 -3.00 -2.66 20.70
CA PHE A 507 -2.77 -4.10 20.56
C PHE A 507 -1.45 -4.55 21.17
N GLU A 508 -1.48 -5.74 21.78
CA GLU A 508 -0.29 -6.50 22.15
C GLU A 508 0.23 -7.31 20.95
N ALA A 509 1.54 -7.58 20.92
CA ALA A 509 2.19 -8.34 19.85
C ALA A 509 1.57 -9.74 19.65
N THR A 510 1.16 -10.39 20.74
CA THR A 510 0.54 -11.73 20.74
C THR A 510 -0.83 -11.72 20.04
N THR A 511 -1.60 -10.64 20.16
CA THR A 511 -2.88 -10.47 19.46
C THR A 511 -2.67 -10.35 17.96
N ILE A 512 -1.64 -9.62 17.54
CA ILE A 512 -1.31 -9.43 16.12
C ILE A 512 -0.72 -10.69 15.49
N GLU A 513 0.16 -11.40 16.21
CA GLU A 513 0.67 -12.70 15.80
C GLU A 513 -0.48 -13.71 15.57
N ARG A 514 -1.46 -13.74 16.47
CA ARG A 514 -2.68 -14.55 16.32
C ARG A 514 -3.50 -14.13 15.09
N MET A 515 -3.71 -12.83 14.86
CA MET A 515 -4.38 -12.33 13.66
C MET A 515 -3.65 -12.75 12.37
N ALA A 516 -2.32 -12.72 12.34
CA ALA A 516 -1.53 -13.18 11.20
C ALA A 516 -1.68 -14.70 10.95
N GLY A 517 -1.70 -15.51 12.02
CA GLY A 517 -1.97 -16.95 11.92
C GLY A 517 -3.38 -17.27 11.41
N HIS A 518 -4.38 -16.52 11.90
CA HIS A 518 -5.76 -16.61 11.42
C HIS A 518 -5.89 -16.22 9.94
N LEU A 519 -5.21 -15.15 9.50
CA LEU A 519 -5.22 -14.73 8.10
C LEU A 519 -4.67 -15.84 7.20
N GLN A 520 -3.54 -16.46 7.56
CA GLN A 520 -2.95 -17.54 6.78
C GLN A 520 -3.87 -18.77 6.71
N THR A 521 -4.48 -19.15 7.83
CA THR A 521 -5.42 -20.28 7.90
C THR A 521 -6.67 -20.00 7.07
N LEU A 522 -7.19 -18.78 7.15
CA LEU A 522 -8.34 -18.33 6.38
C LEU A 522 -8.06 -18.34 4.88
N LEU A 523 -6.91 -17.83 4.44
CA LEU A 523 -6.49 -17.86 3.04
C LEU A 523 -6.34 -19.30 2.52
N ALA A 524 -5.82 -20.22 3.34
CA ALA A 524 -5.78 -21.64 3.00
C ALA A 524 -7.17 -22.27 2.88
N SER A 525 -8.11 -21.90 3.77
CA SER A 525 -9.51 -22.36 3.68
C SER A 525 -10.21 -21.82 2.42
N ILE A 526 -9.90 -20.58 2.02
CA ILE A 526 -10.46 -19.93 0.83
C ILE A 526 -10.08 -20.68 -0.45
N VAL A 527 -8.80 -21.01 -0.61
CA VAL A 527 -8.33 -21.72 -1.81
C VAL A 527 -8.85 -23.16 -1.87
N ALA A 528 -9.06 -23.80 -0.71
CA ALA A 528 -9.60 -25.15 -0.63
C ALA A 528 -11.07 -25.23 -1.09
N ASN A 529 -11.90 -24.21 -0.79
CA ASN A 529 -13.29 -24.16 -1.25
C ASN A 529 -13.81 -22.72 -1.41
N PRO A 530 -13.58 -22.08 -2.57
CA PRO A 530 -14.02 -20.69 -2.81
C PRO A 530 -15.55 -20.52 -2.91
N ASN A 531 -16.31 -21.61 -3.01
CA ASN A 531 -17.77 -21.58 -3.05
C ASN A 531 -18.40 -21.74 -1.65
N GLN A 532 -17.59 -21.87 -0.60
CA GLN A 532 -18.06 -21.92 0.78
C GLN A 532 -18.53 -20.53 1.24
N ALA A 533 -19.57 -20.48 2.08
CA ALA A 533 -20.00 -19.26 2.75
C ALA A 533 -18.87 -18.73 3.65
N ILE A 534 -18.65 -17.41 3.65
CA ILE A 534 -17.54 -16.80 4.39
C ILE A 534 -17.58 -17.07 5.90
N GLY A 535 -18.77 -17.30 6.46
CA GLY A 535 -18.99 -17.67 7.87
C GLY A 535 -18.46 -19.06 8.23
N ASP A 536 -18.42 -19.97 7.27
CA ASP A 536 -18.03 -21.37 7.49
C ASP A 536 -16.55 -21.63 7.18
N LEU A 537 -15.85 -20.65 6.58
CA LEU A 537 -14.42 -20.75 6.31
C LEU A 537 -13.63 -20.92 7.62
N GLN A 538 -12.69 -21.85 7.63
CA GLN A 538 -11.88 -22.15 8.80
C GLN A 538 -10.87 -21.02 9.03
N MET A 539 -10.99 -20.35 10.17
CA MET A 539 -10.06 -19.28 10.59
C MET A 539 -9.09 -19.73 11.69
N LEU A 540 -9.55 -20.60 12.59
CA LEU A 540 -8.74 -21.07 13.73
C LEU A 540 -7.73 -22.12 13.27
N SER A 541 -6.53 -22.07 13.81
CA SER A 541 -5.54 -23.14 13.62
C SER A 541 -6.02 -24.47 14.21
N ALA A 542 -5.43 -25.58 13.77
CA ALA A 542 -5.73 -26.90 14.36
C ALA A 542 -5.42 -26.96 15.87
N GLY A 543 -4.40 -26.21 16.33
CA GLY A 543 -4.04 -26.07 17.73
C GLY A 543 -5.11 -25.35 18.54
N GLU A 544 -5.54 -24.16 18.08
CA GLU A 544 -6.60 -23.37 18.75
C GLU A 544 -7.93 -24.12 18.75
N ARG A 545 -8.28 -24.80 17.66
CA ARG A 545 -9.48 -25.63 17.60
C ARG A 545 -9.44 -26.77 18.60
N ARG A 546 -8.28 -27.43 18.78
CA ARG A 546 -8.10 -28.43 19.84
C ARG A 546 -8.23 -27.81 21.22
N GLN A 547 -7.60 -26.66 21.44
CA GLN A 547 -7.66 -25.98 22.72
C GLN A 547 -9.10 -25.61 23.11
N LEU A 548 -9.85 -25.03 22.17
CA LEU A 548 -11.24 -24.62 22.37
C LEU A 548 -12.20 -25.81 22.52
N LEU A 549 -12.04 -26.86 21.72
CA LEU A 549 -12.99 -27.98 21.69
C LEU A 549 -12.65 -29.08 22.69
N MET A 550 -11.37 -29.27 23.02
CA MET A 550 -10.88 -30.36 23.87
C MET A 550 -10.26 -29.84 25.16
N ASP A 551 -9.23 -29.00 25.09
CA ASP A 551 -8.41 -28.71 26.28
C ASP A 551 -9.17 -27.87 27.33
N TRP A 552 -9.88 -26.82 26.90
CA TRP A 552 -10.76 -26.03 27.78
C TRP A 552 -12.05 -26.77 28.17
N ASN A 553 -12.47 -27.74 27.37
CA ASN A 553 -13.64 -28.58 27.65
C ASN A 553 -13.29 -29.90 28.33
N ASN A 554 -12.05 -30.08 28.80
CA ASN A 554 -11.64 -31.25 29.57
C ASN A 554 -12.14 -31.14 31.01
N THR A 555 -13.46 -30.98 31.17
CA THR A 555 -14.17 -30.81 32.44
C THR A 555 -14.71 -32.13 32.98
N GLN A 556 -14.26 -33.28 32.45
CA GLN A 556 -14.63 -34.56 33.01
C GLN A 556 -14.03 -34.68 34.41
N ALA A 557 -14.89 -34.56 35.43
CA ALA A 557 -14.54 -34.92 36.79
C ALA A 557 -14.45 -36.44 36.91
N ASN A 558 -13.41 -36.96 37.58
CA ASN A 558 -13.19 -38.40 37.76
C ASN A 558 -14.31 -39.11 38.55
N GLU A 559 -15.15 -38.35 39.27
CA GLU A 559 -16.31 -38.90 39.95
C GLU A 559 -17.54 -38.05 39.61
N PRO A 560 -18.47 -38.56 38.77
CA PRO A 560 -19.82 -38.04 38.81
C PRO A 560 -20.34 -38.27 40.24
N ILE A 561 -20.94 -37.25 40.85
CA ILE A 561 -21.75 -37.45 42.06
C ILE A 561 -22.90 -38.37 41.67
N ASP A 562 -22.71 -39.68 41.84
CA ASP A 562 -23.71 -40.68 41.48
C ASP A 562 -24.72 -40.77 42.62
N GLY A 563 -25.60 -39.77 42.67
CA GLY A 563 -26.57 -39.63 43.75
C GLY A 563 -27.25 -38.27 43.77
N ARG A 564 -28.45 -38.22 44.34
CA ARG A 564 -29.08 -36.93 44.66
C ARG A 564 -28.29 -36.31 45.81
N LEU A 565 -27.93 -35.03 45.75
CA LEU A 565 -27.08 -34.37 46.76
C LEU A 565 -27.56 -34.58 48.21
N HIS A 566 -28.89 -34.68 48.41
CA HIS A 566 -29.45 -34.99 49.74
C HIS A 566 -29.08 -36.37 50.26
N ARG A 567 -28.84 -37.39 49.43
CA ARG A 567 -28.42 -38.72 49.87
C ARG A 567 -27.00 -38.73 50.41
N LEU A 568 -26.09 -37.99 49.78
CA LEU A 568 -24.74 -37.80 50.34
C LEU A 568 -24.80 -37.10 51.71
N PHE A 569 -25.73 -36.16 51.86
CA PHE A 569 -25.99 -35.51 53.15
C PHE A 569 -26.59 -36.49 54.18
N GLU A 570 -27.57 -37.31 53.78
CA GLU A 570 -28.18 -38.36 54.63
C GLU A 570 -27.15 -39.42 55.05
N GLU A 571 -26.30 -39.89 54.13
CA GLU A 571 -25.23 -40.85 54.41
C GLU A 571 -24.20 -40.26 55.37
N GLN A 572 -23.82 -39.00 55.18
CA GLN A 572 -22.92 -38.30 56.09
C GLN A 572 -23.54 -38.11 57.48
N ALA A 573 -24.84 -37.77 57.56
CA ALA A 573 -25.58 -37.69 58.81
C ALA A 573 -25.68 -39.06 59.50
N ALA A 574 -25.91 -40.15 58.75
CA ALA A 574 -25.94 -41.50 59.29
C ALA A 574 -24.56 -41.98 59.77
N ARG A 575 -23.49 -41.64 59.04
CA ARG A 575 -22.11 -42.00 59.39
C ARG A 575 -21.61 -41.27 60.63
N THR A 576 -22.03 -40.02 60.82
CA THR A 576 -21.57 -39.15 61.91
C THR A 576 -22.73 -38.41 62.60
N PRO A 577 -23.64 -39.12 63.27
CA PRO A 577 -24.93 -38.56 63.72
C PRO A 577 -24.81 -37.47 64.79
N ASN A 578 -23.73 -37.50 65.58
CA ASN A 578 -23.50 -36.55 66.67
C ASN A 578 -22.45 -35.48 66.33
N ALA A 579 -21.93 -35.47 65.10
CA ALA A 579 -21.02 -34.43 64.67
C ALA A 579 -21.81 -33.13 64.46
N ILE A 580 -21.20 -31.99 64.81
CA ILE A 580 -21.83 -30.68 64.62
C ILE A 580 -21.97 -30.43 63.12
N ALA A 581 -23.19 -30.50 62.62
CA ALA A 581 -23.51 -30.20 61.22
C ALA A 581 -23.79 -28.71 60.98
N LEU A 582 -24.27 -28.01 62.01
CA LEU A 582 -24.64 -26.60 61.95
C LEU A 582 -24.46 -25.96 63.34
N VAL A 583 -23.84 -24.78 63.38
CA VAL A 583 -23.81 -23.92 64.57
C VAL A 583 -24.66 -22.71 64.24
N LEU A 584 -25.80 -22.57 64.92
CA LEU A 584 -26.62 -21.37 64.82
C LEU A 584 -26.10 -20.33 65.83
N PRO A 585 -25.99 -19.06 65.42
CA PRO A 585 -25.49 -17.99 66.29
C PRO A 585 -26.40 -17.72 67.49
#